data_AF-A6ES12-F1
#
_entry.id   AF-A6ES12-F1
#
_cell.length_a   1.000
_cell.length_b   1.000
_cell.length_c   1.000
_cell.angle_alpha   90.00
_cell.angle_beta   90.00
_cell.angle_gamma   90.00
#
_symmetry.space_group_name_H-M   'P 1'
#
loop_
_entity.id
_entity.type
_entity.pdbx_description
1 polymer ?
#
loop_
_entity_poly.entity_id
_entity_poly.type
_entity_poly.pdbx_seq_one_letter_code
_entity_poly.pdbx_strand_id
1 'polypeptide(L)'
;MKKFLSVIAFAFIFALGSQSVNAQSLSQNGNRPEAIAKIQLAELDKSLDFTADQERTLFRAFVQKEVNYKRYVNNDKVSAVDAKANKAKYDAAFDQAMRKALTDGQYAKWKAMDNN
;
A
#
# COMPACT_ATOMS: atom_id res chain seq x y z
N MET A 1 -11.66 -54.81 4.39
CA MET A 1 -12.43 -54.25 3.26
C MET A 1 -11.90 -52.84 2.95
N LYS A 2 -11.61 -52.59 1.66
CA LYS A 2 -11.44 -51.28 0.96
C LYS A 2 -10.21 -50.42 1.40
N LYS A 3 -9.06 -50.42 0.68
CA LYS A 3 -8.74 -49.78 -0.62
C LYS A 3 -8.84 -48.24 -0.50
N PHE A 4 -7.90 -47.34 -0.86
CA PHE A 4 -6.77 -47.31 -1.79
C PHE A 4 -5.77 -46.22 -1.36
N LEU A 5 -4.50 -46.38 -1.74
CA LEU A 5 -3.57 -45.27 -1.93
C LEU A 5 -4.15 -44.27 -2.94
N SER A 6 -4.01 -42.97 -2.67
CA SER A 6 -3.62 -42.03 -3.71
C SER A 6 -2.64 -41.02 -3.13
N VAL A 7 -1.44 -41.04 -3.70
CA VAL A 7 -0.33 -40.12 -3.49
C VAL A 7 -0.67 -38.82 -4.19
N ILE A 8 -0.58 -37.68 -3.48
CA ILE A 8 -0.07 -36.45 -4.10
C ILE A 8 0.91 -35.83 -3.11
N ALA A 9 2.19 -36.05 -3.38
CA ALA A 9 3.26 -35.19 -2.91
C ALA A 9 3.23 -33.91 -3.76
N PHE A 10 3.13 -32.75 -3.12
CA PHE A 10 3.71 -31.52 -3.64
C PHE A 10 4.35 -30.78 -2.48
N ALA A 11 5.68 -30.74 -2.49
CA ALA A 11 6.45 -29.93 -1.58
C ALA A 11 6.36 -28.47 -2.02
N PHE A 12 5.93 -27.59 -1.12
CA PHE A 12 6.35 -26.21 -1.09
C PHE A 12 6.93 -25.93 0.30
N ILE A 13 8.25 -26.11 0.40
CA ILE A 13 9.06 -25.49 1.44
C ILE A 13 9.14 -24.01 1.06
N PHE A 14 8.59 -23.11 1.88
CA PHE A 14 9.17 -21.78 2.10
C PHE A 14 8.67 -21.21 3.44
N ALA A 15 9.55 -21.33 4.43
CA ALA A 15 9.82 -20.37 5.50
C ALA A 15 8.62 -19.53 6.03
N LEU A 16 7.89 -20.10 6.99
CA LEU A 16 7.26 -19.29 8.05
C LEU A 16 8.35 -18.86 9.05
N GLY A 17 9.27 -18.01 8.59
CA GLY A 17 10.40 -17.51 9.38
C GLY A 17 10.73 -16.09 8.97
N SER A 18 10.58 -15.15 9.90
CA SER A 18 10.54 -13.68 9.74
C SER A 18 9.17 -13.21 9.21
N GLN A 19 8.44 -12.30 9.85
CA GLN A 19 8.91 -10.98 10.25
C GLN A 19 8.16 -10.40 11.46
N SER A 20 8.45 -10.87 12.67
CA SER A 20 8.09 -10.15 13.91
C SER A 20 8.95 -8.90 14.16
N VAL A 21 9.92 -8.60 13.27
CA VAL A 21 10.85 -7.46 13.41
C VAL A 21 10.22 -6.12 13.00
N ASN A 22 9.10 -6.10 12.28
CA ASN A 22 8.49 -4.85 11.80
C ASN A 22 7.66 -4.10 12.87
N ALA A 23 7.24 -4.76 13.96
CA ALA A 23 6.36 -4.13 14.95
C ALA A 23 7.11 -3.19 15.91
N GLN A 24 8.38 -3.49 16.21
CA GLN A 24 9.14 -2.76 17.23
C GLN A 24 9.72 -1.42 16.73
N SER A 25 10.02 -1.27 15.44
CA SER A 25 10.45 0.00 14.84
C SER A 25 9.29 0.97 14.56
N LEU A 26 8.07 0.44 14.50
CA LEU A 26 6.85 1.20 14.21
C LEU A 26 6.40 2.08 15.40
N SER A 27 6.63 1.62 16.63
CA SER A 27 6.26 2.34 17.86
C SER A 27 6.98 3.69 18.03
N GLN A 28 8.21 3.84 17.49
CA GLN A 28 8.98 5.09 17.60
C GLN A 28 8.79 6.04 16.43
N ASN A 29 8.39 5.55 15.25
CA ASN A 29 8.40 6.30 13.99
C ASN A 29 7.03 6.37 13.28
N GLY A 30 5.93 5.96 13.95
CA GLY A 30 4.61 5.80 13.34
C GLY A 30 4.01 7.05 12.65
N ASN A 31 4.55 8.25 12.92
CA ASN A 31 4.11 9.50 12.29
C ASN A 31 5.03 9.99 11.14
N ARG A 32 6.00 9.18 10.72
CA ARG A 32 6.83 9.47 9.54
C ARG A 32 6.08 9.07 8.27
N PRO A 33 6.05 9.92 7.23
CA PRO A 33 5.42 9.61 5.95
C PRO A 33 5.84 8.25 5.38
N GLU A 34 7.10 7.87 5.54
CA GLU A 34 7.66 6.59 5.08
C GLU A 34 7.10 5.39 5.84
N ALA A 35 6.91 5.51 7.16
CA ALA A 35 6.34 4.43 7.97
C ALA A 35 4.87 4.20 7.61
N ILE A 36 4.10 5.30 7.45
CA ILE A 36 2.69 5.26 7.05
C ILE A 36 2.57 4.67 5.64
N ALA A 37 3.36 5.17 4.68
CA ALA A 37 3.39 4.68 3.31
C ALA A 37 3.73 3.18 3.24
N LYS A 38 4.69 2.70 4.04
CA LYS A 38 5.06 1.28 4.08
C LYS A 38 3.90 0.42 4.55
N ILE A 39 3.16 0.84 5.57
CA ILE A 39 1.98 0.12 6.06
C ILE A 39 0.89 0.08 4.99
N GLN A 40 0.54 1.23 4.42
CA GLN A 40 -0.51 1.34 3.41
C GLN A 40 -0.18 0.47 2.18
N LEU A 41 1.07 0.50 1.72
CA LEU A 41 1.52 -0.32 0.60
C LEU A 41 1.44 -1.81 0.92
N ALA A 42 1.93 -2.23 2.09
CA ALA A 42 1.88 -3.62 2.51
C ALA A 42 0.44 -4.15 2.67
N GLU A 43 -0.52 -3.29 3.05
CA GLU A 43 -1.93 -3.68 3.12
C GLU A 43 -2.53 -3.88 1.72
N LEU A 44 -2.23 -2.99 0.78
CA LEU A 44 -2.70 -3.13 -0.59
C LEU A 44 -2.06 -4.32 -1.32
N ASP A 45 -0.79 -4.58 -1.04
CA ASP A 45 -0.04 -5.67 -1.67
C ASP A 45 -0.69 -7.04 -1.42
N LYS A 46 -1.21 -7.28 -0.20
CA LYS A 46 -1.98 -8.48 0.14
C LYS A 46 -3.14 -8.76 -0.82
N SER A 47 -3.67 -7.72 -1.46
CA SER A 47 -4.81 -7.82 -2.36
C SER A 47 -4.45 -7.65 -3.83
N LEU A 48 -3.40 -6.90 -4.15
CA LEU A 48 -3.06 -6.52 -5.51
C LEU A 48 -1.83 -7.26 -6.06
N ASP A 49 -1.07 -7.94 -5.20
CA ASP A 49 0.09 -8.77 -5.53
C ASP A 49 1.07 -8.00 -6.43
N PHE A 50 1.70 -6.98 -5.86
CA PHE A 50 2.58 -6.09 -6.59
C PHE A 50 3.89 -6.79 -6.97
N THR A 51 4.40 -6.47 -8.15
CA THR A 51 5.79 -6.79 -8.45
C THR A 51 6.73 -5.88 -7.67
N ALA A 52 7.98 -6.32 -7.44
CA ALA A 52 8.97 -5.51 -6.73
C ALA A 52 9.21 -4.12 -7.36
N ASP A 53 9.03 -3.98 -8.68
CA ASP A 53 9.10 -2.69 -9.37
C ASP A 53 7.89 -1.80 -9.08
N GLN A 54 6.71 -2.39 -9.04
CA GLN A 54 5.47 -1.70 -8.64
C GLN A 54 5.57 -1.25 -7.18
N GLU A 55 6.00 -2.11 -6.26
CA GLU A 55 6.19 -1.76 -4.85
C GLU A 55 7.09 -0.55 -4.67
N ARG A 56 8.27 -0.54 -5.31
CA ARG A 56 9.21 0.60 -5.23
C ARG A 56 8.61 1.90 -5.77
N THR A 57 7.89 1.80 -6.88
CA THR A 57 7.27 2.97 -7.53
C THR A 57 6.13 3.52 -6.68
N LEU A 58 5.25 2.64 -6.20
CA LEU A 58 4.11 2.98 -5.38
C LEU A 58 4.53 3.48 -4.00
N PHE A 59 5.55 2.89 -3.39
CA PHE A 59 6.10 3.39 -2.13
C PHE A 59 6.46 4.88 -2.22
N ARG A 60 7.15 5.30 -3.29
CA ARG A 60 7.49 6.72 -3.50
C ARG A 60 6.23 7.58 -3.68
N ALA A 61 5.22 7.08 -4.40
CA ALA A 61 3.96 7.79 -4.59
C ALA A 61 3.21 7.98 -3.26
N PHE A 62 3.14 6.95 -2.42
CA PHE A 62 2.55 7.00 -1.09
C PHE A 62 3.31 7.97 -0.17
N VAL A 63 4.65 7.90 -0.13
CA VAL A 63 5.45 8.86 0.66
C VAL A 63 5.16 10.29 0.21
N GLN A 64 5.11 10.54 -1.09
CA GLN A 64 4.82 11.88 -1.62
C GLN A 64 3.42 12.36 -1.24
N LYS A 65 2.41 11.48 -1.27
CA LYS A 65 1.05 11.77 -0.80
C LYS A 65 1.07 12.14 0.69
N GLU A 66 1.67 11.31 1.53
CA GLU A 66 1.71 11.51 2.98
C GLU A 66 2.47 12.80 3.37
N VAL A 67 3.60 13.10 2.71
CA VAL A 67 4.32 14.37 2.89
C VAL A 67 3.45 15.57 2.53
N ASN A 68 2.76 15.51 1.39
CA ASN A 68 1.89 16.60 0.94
C ASN A 68 0.68 16.76 1.85
N TYR A 69 0.07 15.67 2.27
CA TYR A 69 -1.05 15.67 3.21
C TYR A 69 -0.65 16.31 4.53
N LYS A 70 0.48 15.89 5.11
CA LYS A 70 1.00 16.46 6.35
C LYS A 70 1.26 17.97 6.24
N ARG A 71 1.74 18.45 5.08
CA ARG A 71 2.13 19.85 4.90
C ARG A 71 0.98 20.77 4.53
N TYR A 72 0.04 20.28 3.71
CA TYR A 72 -0.92 21.10 2.97
C TYR A 72 -2.39 20.73 3.16
N VAL A 73 -2.69 19.60 3.82
CA VAL A 73 -4.06 19.12 4.02
C VAL A 73 -4.37 19.01 5.52
N ASN A 74 -3.53 18.33 6.28
CA ASN A 74 -3.70 18.07 7.72
C ASN A 74 -2.96 19.09 8.60
N ASN A 75 -2.64 20.26 8.05
CA ASN A 75 -1.89 21.31 8.74
C ASN A 75 -2.84 22.44 9.14
N ASP A 76 -2.99 22.66 10.44
CA ASP A 76 -3.92 23.66 11.01
C ASP A 76 -3.61 25.11 10.59
N LYS A 77 -2.42 25.36 10.03
CA LYS A 77 -2.04 26.67 9.49
C LYS A 77 -2.56 26.91 8.06
N VAL A 78 -3.09 25.89 7.40
CA VAL A 78 -3.65 25.97 6.05
C VAL A 78 -5.14 26.21 6.16
N SER A 79 -5.68 27.15 5.37
CA SER A 79 -7.12 27.44 5.39
C SER A 79 -7.91 26.20 4.95
N ALA A 80 -9.15 26.06 5.42
CA ALA A 80 -10.00 24.92 5.03
C ALA A 80 -10.25 24.86 3.51
N VAL A 81 -10.34 26.03 2.86
CA VAL A 81 -10.52 26.13 1.41
C VAL A 81 -9.27 25.63 0.68
N ASP A 82 -8.09 26.08 1.11
CA ASP A 82 -6.82 25.64 0.52
C ASP A 82 -6.55 24.16 0.80
N ALA A 83 -6.84 23.68 2.01
CA ALA A 83 -6.70 22.27 2.39
C ALA A 83 -7.56 21.38 1.49
N LYS A 84 -8.80 21.79 1.19
CA LYS A 84 -9.70 21.06 0.26
C LYS A 84 -9.16 21.05 -1.16
N ALA A 85 -8.71 22.20 -1.67
CA ALA A 85 -8.12 22.31 -3.01
C ALA A 85 -6.85 21.47 -3.15
N ASN A 86 -5.97 21.53 -2.14
CA ASN A 86 -4.75 20.75 -2.06
C ASN A 86 -5.05 19.25 -1.99
N LYS A 87 -6.02 18.83 -1.19
CA LYS A 87 -6.45 17.42 -1.12
C LYS A 87 -6.83 16.89 -2.51
N ALA A 88 -7.73 17.59 -3.21
CA ALA A 88 -8.16 17.20 -4.54
C ALA A 88 -6.98 17.11 -5.53
N LYS A 89 -6.07 18.08 -5.50
CA LYS A 89 -4.86 18.10 -6.32
C LYS A 89 -3.96 16.88 -6.05
N TYR A 90 -3.68 16.59 -4.79
CA TYR A 90 -2.76 15.51 -4.42
C TYR A 90 -3.39 14.13 -4.59
N ASP A 91 -4.71 14.00 -4.40
CA ASP A 91 -5.43 12.77 -4.71
C ASP A 91 -5.42 12.47 -6.21
N ALA A 92 -5.66 13.47 -7.05
CA ALA A 92 -5.58 13.29 -8.50
C ALA A 92 -4.16 12.91 -8.97
N ALA A 93 -3.13 13.53 -8.39
CA ALA A 93 -1.74 13.18 -8.70
C ALA A 93 -1.40 11.74 -8.24
N PHE A 94 -1.90 11.35 -7.07
CA PHE A 94 -1.71 10.01 -6.53
C PHE A 94 -2.45 8.95 -7.37
N ASP A 95 -3.70 9.18 -7.72
CA ASP A 95 -4.50 8.32 -8.61
C ASP A 95 -3.82 8.13 -9.98
N GLN A 96 -3.27 9.21 -10.55
CA GLN A 96 -2.48 9.11 -11.78
C GLN A 96 -1.21 8.24 -11.60
N ALA A 97 -0.52 8.35 -10.46
CA ALA A 97 0.63 7.51 -10.17
C ALA A 97 0.24 6.02 -10.02
N MET A 98 -0.88 5.75 -9.33
CA MET A 98 -1.46 4.41 -9.22
C MET A 98 -1.77 3.84 -10.61
N ARG A 99 -2.46 4.61 -11.46
CA ARG A 99 -2.83 4.18 -12.82
C ARG A 99 -1.62 3.86 -13.70
N LYS A 100 -0.50 4.58 -13.52
CA LYS A 100 0.72 4.34 -14.30
C LYS A 100 1.52 3.13 -13.83
N ALA A 101 1.49 2.85 -12.52
CA ALA A 101 2.27 1.77 -11.93
C ALA A 101 1.54 0.42 -11.96
N LEU A 102 0.21 0.43 -11.83
CA LEU A 102 -0.62 -0.77 -11.80
C LEU A 102 -0.97 -1.26 -13.21
N THR A 103 -1.17 -2.56 -13.34
CA THR A 103 -1.88 -3.12 -14.50
C THR A 103 -3.35 -2.68 -14.47
N ASP A 104 -4.04 -2.74 -15.62
CA ASP A 104 -5.46 -2.35 -15.69
C ASP A 104 -6.33 -3.14 -14.70
N GLY A 105 -6.05 -4.45 -14.53
CA GLY A 105 -6.76 -5.29 -13.57
C GLY A 105 -6.51 -4.90 -12.12
N GLN A 106 -5.25 -4.64 -11.76
CA GLN A 106 -4.88 -4.16 -10.41
C GLN A 106 -5.48 -2.77 -10.14
N TYR A 107 -5.46 -1.87 -11.12
CA TYR A 107 -6.01 -0.53 -10.99
C TYR A 107 -7.53 -0.56 -10.78
N ALA A 108 -8.25 -1.36 -11.57
CA ALA A 108 -9.69 -1.55 -11.41
C ALA A 108 -10.03 -2.11 -10.02
N LYS A 109 -9.26 -3.11 -9.55
CA LYS A 109 -9.43 -3.70 -8.21
C LYS A 109 -9.14 -2.67 -7.11
N TRP A 110 -8.10 -1.86 -7.25
CA TRP A 110 -7.78 -0.77 -6.33
C TRP A 110 -8.92 0.27 -6.26
N LYS A 111 -9.45 0.72 -7.41
CA LYS A 111 -10.59 1.67 -7.43
C LYS A 111 -11.85 1.10 -6.80
N ALA A 112 -12.10 -0.21 -6.93
CA ALA A 112 -13.23 -0.86 -6.27
C ALA A 112 -13.08 -0.90 -4.73
N MET A 113 -11.84 -0.98 -4.22
CA MET A 113 -11.57 -0.89 -2.77
C MET A 113 -11.64 0.54 -2.25
N ASP A 114 -11.22 1.52 -3.05
CA ASP A 114 -11.21 2.96 -2.69
C ASP A 114 -12.63 3.57 -2.64
N ASN A 115 -13.59 3.00 -3.38
CA ASN A 115 -14.97 3.49 -3.45
C ASN A 115 -15.93 2.84 -2.43
N ASN A 116 -15.45 1.94 -1.58
CA ASN A 116 -16.21 1.25 -0.52
C ASN A 116 -15.80 1.76 0.87
#